data_AF-A0A3M1IJH3-F1
#
_entry.id   AF-A0A3M1IJH3-F1
#
_cell.length_a   1.000
_cell.length_b   1.000
_cell.length_c   1.000
_cell.angle_alpha   90.00
_cell.angle_beta   90.00
_cell.angle_gamma   90.00
#
_symmetry.space_group_name_H-M   'P 1'
#
loop_
_entity.id
_entity.type
_entity.pdbx_description
1 polymer ?
#
loop_
_entity_poly.entity_id
_entity_poly.type
_entity_poly.pdbx_seq_one_letter_code
_entity_poly.pdbx_strand_id
1 'polypeptide(L)'
;AACRAASGADAVDMETAAIRSVCESRGVPCLTVRVISDGADEDLPLDFNRLMSPDGRLRWGRLAWALAARPIRVLELLRFHRRVKEAAERLAAVFDAALCGD
;
A
#
# COMPACT_ATOMS: atom_id res chain seq x y z
N ALA A 1 12.08 11.96 3.67
CA ALA A 1 13.53 12.25 3.44
C ALA A 1 14.52 11.40 4.27
N ALA A 2 14.39 11.29 5.59
CA ALA A 2 15.40 10.64 6.44
C ALA A 2 15.64 9.14 6.14
N CYS A 3 14.58 8.36 5.93
CA CYS A 3 14.70 6.92 5.64
C CYS A 3 15.50 6.67 4.35
N ARG A 4 15.22 7.40 3.27
CA ARG A 4 15.96 7.28 2.00
C ARG A 4 17.44 7.63 2.17
N ALA A 5 17.76 8.68 2.92
CA ALA A 5 19.15 9.05 3.20
C ALA A 5 19.90 7.95 3.99
N ALA A 6 19.21 7.28 4.92
CA ALA A 6 19.80 6.23 5.74
C ALA A 6 19.92 4.87 5.03
N SER A 7 18.97 4.51 4.16
CA SER A 7 18.92 3.18 3.54
C SER A 7 19.29 3.16 2.05
N GLY A 8 19.24 4.30 1.37
CA GLY A 8 19.34 4.38 -0.09
C GLY A 8 18.13 3.83 -0.84
N ALA A 9 17.05 3.41 -0.15
CA ALA A 9 15.88 2.82 -0.80
C ALA A 9 14.99 3.86 -1.46
N ASP A 10 14.56 3.60 -2.71
CA ASP A 10 13.64 4.47 -3.45
C ASP A 10 12.16 4.19 -3.15
N ALA A 11 11.82 3.00 -2.67
CA ALA A 11 10.48 2.60 -2.28
C ALA A 11 10.51 1.59 -1.12
N VAL A 12 9.43 1.53 -0.35
CA VAL A 12 9.23 0.60 0.76
C VAL A 12 7.86 -0.05 0.68
N ASP A 13 7.77 -1.30 1.11
CA ASP A 13 6.54 -2.07 1.28
C ASP A 13 6.70 -2.99 2.51
N MET A 14 5.67 -3.76 2.86
CA MET A 14 5.68 -4.59 4.06
C MET A 14 5.76 -6.10 3.77
N GLU A 15 5.61 -6.49 2.50
CA GLU A 15 5.40 -7.87 2.10
C GLU A 15 6.61 -8.48 1.37
N THR A 16 7.28 -7.71 0.49
CA THR A 16 8.27 -8.24 -0.45
C THR A 16 9.38 -9.02 0.25
N ALA A 17 9.93 -8.51 1.35
CA ALA A 17 11.07 -9.14 2.02
C ALA A 17 10.72 -10.56 2.51
N ALA A 18 9.53 -10.72 3.09
CA ALA A 18 9.04 -12.02 3.54
C ALA A 18 8.79 -12.97 2.36
N ILE A 19 8.19 -12.48 1.28
CA ILE A 19 7.91 -13.28 0.08
C ILE A 19 9.21 -13.76 -0.57
N ARG A 20 10.20 -12.86 -0.77
CA ARG A 20 11.48 -13.21 -1.40
C ARG A 20 12.25 -14.23 -0.57
N SER A 21 12.27 -14.08 0.76
CA SER A 21 12.90 -15.05 1.65
C SER A 21 12.33 -16.47 1.47
N VAL A 22 11.00 -16.59 1.33
CA VAL A 22 10.36 -17.88 1.08
C VAL A 22 10.71 -18.42 -0.32
N CYS A 23 10.67 -17.60 -1.35
CA CYS A 23 11.05 -18.00 -2.72
C CYS A 23 12.50 -18.49 -2.80
N GLU A 24 13.44 -17.75 -2.20
CA GLU A 24 14.86 -18.11 -2.13
C GLU A 24 15.06 -19.46 -1.42
N SER A 25 14.40 -19.65 -0.27
CA SER A 25 14.48 -20.92 0.47
C SER A 25 13.98 -22.15 -0.30
N ARG A 26 13.17 -21.94 -1.34
CA ARG A 26 12.57 -22.98 -2.18
C ARG A 26 13.17 -23.06 -3.58
N GLY A 27 14.17 -22.23 -3.89
CA GLY A 27 14.77 -22.16 -5.23
C GLY A 27 13.78 -21.69 -6.32
N VAL A 28 12.75 -20.94 -5.96
CA VAL A 28 11.75 -20.42 -6.90
C VAL A 28 12.20 -19.04 -7.40
N PRO A 29 12.41 -18.85 -8.72
CA PRO A 29 12.70 -17.53 -9.28
C PRO A 29 11.61 -16.52 -8.91
N CYS A 30 12.01 -15.35 -8.43
CA CYS A 30 11.08 -14.33 -7.94
C CYS A 30 11.45 -12.95 -8.50
N LEU A 31 10.54 -12.38 -9.28
CA LEU A 31 10.56 -10.99 -9.73
C LEU A 31 9.50 -10.19 -8.95
N THR A 32 9.88 -9.00 -8.49
CA THR A 32 8.96 -8.10 -7.79
C THR A 32 8.73 -6.85 -8.64
N VAL A 33 7.47 -6.56 -8.94
CA VAL A 33 7.03 -5.31 -9.57
C VAL A 33 6.23 -4.54 -8.54
N ARG A 34 6.47 -3.23 -8.44
CA ARG A 34 5.79 -2.34 -7.51
C ARG A 34 5.23 -1.14 -8.25
N VAL A 35 4.12 -0.62 -7.74
CA VAL A 35 3.54 0.66 -8.13
C VAL A 35 3.49 1.54 -6.89
N ILE A 36 3.62 2.86 -7.07
CA ILE A 36 3.57 3.81 -5.97
C ILE A 36 2.12 4.23 -5.75
N SER A 37 1.56 3.91 -4.58
CA SER A 37 0.22 4.34 -4.15
C SER A 37 0.21 5.74 -3.53
N ASP A 38 1.27 6.07 -2.80
CA ASP A 38 1.44 7.29 -2.01
C ASP A 38 2.92 7.68 -1.93
N GLY A 39 3.17 8.97 -1.75
CA GLY A 39 4.51 9.53 -1.61
C GLY A 39 5.00 9.53 -0.16
N ALA A 40 6.31 9.52 0.04
CA ALA A 40 6.92 9.52 1.38
C ALA A 40 6.59 10.77 2.22
N ASP A 41 6.15 11.85 1.58
CA ASP A 41 5.76 13.11 2.23
C ASP A 41 4.23 13.30 2.24
N GLU A 42 3.46 12.29 1.81
CA GLU A 42 2.00 12.29 1.90
C GLU A 42 1.54 11.55 3.17
N ASP A 43 0.71 12.21 3.97
CA ASP A 43 0.02 11.54 5.07
C ASP A 43 -1.19 10.76 4.55
N LEU A 44 -1.44 9.60 5.16
CA LEU A 44 -2.69 8.88 4.96
C LEU A 44 -3.87 9.68 5.52
N PRO A 45 -5.04 9.67 4.85
CA PRO A 45 -6.21 10.45 5.28
C PRO A 45 -6.79 9.99 6.64
N LEU A 46 -6.37 8.81 7.09
CA LEU A 46 -6.76 8.22 8.35
C LEU A 46 -5.52 7.64 9.05
N ASP A 47 -5.49 7.79 10.36
CA ASP A 47 -4.53 7.08 11.21
C ASP A 47 -4.99 5.63 11.38
N PHE A 48 -4.64 4.78 10.42
CA PHE A 48 -4.98 3.36 10.43
C PHE A 48 -4.42 2.64 11.67
N ASN A 49 -3.28 3.09 12.21
CA ASN A 49 -2.71 2.52 13.44
C ASN A 49 -3.66 2.65 14.63
N ARG A 50 -4.44 3.73 14.71
CA ARG A 50 -5.46 3.92 15.77
C ARG A 50 -6.78 3.21 15.46
N LEU A 51 -7.04 2.94 14.20
CA LEU A 51 -8.28 2.32 13.72
C LEU A 51 -8.19 0.80 13.67
N MET A 52 -6.99 0.22 13.61
CA MET A 52 -6.80 -1.23 13.66
C MET A 52 -6.85 -1.75 15.10
N SER A 53 -7.41 -2.95 15.27
CA SER A 53 -7.25 -3.74 16.48
C SER A 53 -5.94 -4.55 16.43
N PRO A 54 -5.47 -5.06 17.58
CA PRO A 54 -4.22 -5.84 17.64
C PRO A 54 -4.20 -7.10 16.75
N ASP A 55 -5.37 -7.60 16.37
CA ASP A 55 -5.57 -8.73 15.45
C ASP A 55 -5.59 -8.31 13.96
N GLY A 56 -5.28 -7.05 13.66
CA GLY A 56 -5.23 -6.53 12.28
C GLY A 56 -6.59 -6.19 11.69
N ARG A 57 -7.68 -6.22 12.47
CA ARG A 57 -9.03 -5.87 11.97
C ARG A 57 -9.31 -4.37 12.09
N LEU A 58 -10.12 -3.85 11.18
CA LEU A 58 -10.55 -2.46 11.28
C LEU A 58 -11.67 -2.30 12.31
N ARG A 59 -11.54 -1.35 13.23
CA ARG A 59 -12.58 -0.99 14.20
C ARG A 59 -13.62 -0.08 13.54
N TRP A 60 -14.59 -0.68 12.87
CA TRP A 60 -15.64 0.01 12.10
C TRP A 60 -16.33 1.16 12.85
N GLY A 61 -16.65 0.98 14.14
CA GLY A 61 -17.26 2.04 14.96
C GLY A 61 -16.35 3.27 15.14
N ARG A 62 -15.04 3.07 15.31
CA ARG A 62 -14.07 4.17 15.40
C ARG A 62 -13.87 4.86 14.05
N LEU A 63 -13.87 4.08 12.96
CA LEU A 63 -13.83 4.63 11.60
C LEU A 63 -15.06 5.51 11.35
N ALA A 64 -16.26 5.00 11.61
CA ALA A 64 -17.51 5.73 11.42
C ALA A 64 -17.53 7.04 12.22
N TRP A 65 -17.11 6.99 13.49
CA TRP A 65 -16.98 8.19 14.32
C TRP A 65 -15.94 9.18 13.77
N ALA A 66 -14.77 8.70 13.34
CA ALA A 66 -13.71 9.54 12.79
C ALA A 66 -14.09 10.24 11.48
N LEU A 67 -14.93 9.59 10.66
CA LEU A 67 -15.49 10.15 9.44
C LEU A 67 -16.63 11.14 9.75
N ALA A 68 -17.51 10.81 10.70
CA ALA A 68 -18.60 11.69 11.14
C ALA A 68 -18.07 12.99 11.76
N ALA A 69 -16.97 12.92 12.52
CA ALA A 69 -16.36 14.08 13.15
C ALA A 69 -15.74 15.08 12.16
N ARG A 70 -15.34 14.62 10.95
CA ARG A 70 -14.74 15.47 9.91
C ARG A 70 -15.14 14.97 8.52
N PRO A 71 -16.25 15.49 7.94
CA PRO A 71 -16.76 15.00 6.66
C PRO A 71 -15.78 15.19 5.49
N ILE A 72 -14.87 16.18 5.57
CA ILE A 72 -13.83 16.37 4.55
C ILE A 72 -12.88 15.16 4.43
N ARG A 73 -12.68 14.38 5.51
CA ARG A 73 -11.87 13.15 5.47
C ARG A 73 -12.49 12.06 4.61
N VAL A 74 -13.81 12.06 4.44
CA VAL A 74 -14.48 11.14 3.51
C VAL A 74 -14.01 11.44 2.08
N LEU A 75 -13.91 12.72 1.71
CA LEU A 75 -13.44 13.10 0.39
C LEU A 75 -11.96 12.74 0.19
N GLU A 76 -11.12 12.96 1.19
CA GLU A 76 -9.70 12.56 1.15
C GLU A 76 -9.54 11.04 1.05
N LEU A 77 -10.34 10.27 1.79
CA LEU A 77 -10.37 8.81 1.71
C LEU A 77 -10.83 8.33 0.34
N LEU A 78 -11.85 8.95 -0.25
CA LEU A 78 -12.31 8.61 -1.61
C LEU A 78 -11.24 8.93 -2.66
N ARG A 79 -10.52 10.05 -2.52
CA ARG A 79 -9.38 10.40 -3.37
C ARG A 79 -8.24 9.40 -3.23
N PHE A 80 -7.88 9.03 -1.99
CA PHE A 80 -6.88 8.01 -1.72
C PHE A 80 -7.29 6.66 -2.33
N HIS A 81 -8.53 6.22 -2.11
CA HIS A 81 -9.06 4.99 -2.69
C HIS A 81 -8.97 4.98 -4.22
N ARG A 82 -9.32 6.10 -4.88
CA ARG A 82 -9.19 6.22 -6.34
C ARG A 82 -7.73 6.07 -6.80
N ARG A 83 -6.79 6.71 -6.11
CA ARG A 83 -5.35 6.61 -6.43
C ARG A 83 -4.83 5.18 -6.25
N VAL A 84 -5.18 4.52 -5.15
CA VAL A 84 -4.81 3.12 -4.91
C VAL A 84 -5.41 2.22 -6.00
N LYS A 85 -6.66 2.45 -6.39
CA LYS A 85 -7.31 1.71 -7.47
C LYS A 85 -6.59 1.90 -8.80
N GLU A 86 -6.28 3.14 -9.17
CA GLU A 86 -5.55 3.44 -10.40
C GLU A 86 -4.15 2.82 -10.41
N ALA A 87 -3.44 2.86 -9.27
CA ALA A 87 -2.15 2.20 -9.12
C ALA A 87 -2.27 0.69 -9.32
N ALA A 88 -3.29 0.05 -8.71
CA ALA A 88 -3.55 -1.37 -8.89
C ALA A 88 -3.90 -1.75 -10.34
N GLU A 89 -4.70 -0.93 -11.03
CA GLU A 89 -5.02 -1.12 -12.45
C GLU A 89 -3.76 -1.04 -13.34
N ARG A 90 -2.87 -0.09 -13.07
CA ARG A 90 -1.57 0.00 -13.79
C ARG A 90 -0.68 -1.20 -13.52
N LEU A 91 -0.63 -1.66 -12.27
CA LEU A 91 0.12 -2.86 -11.91
C LEU A 91 -0.44 -4.10 -12.62
N ALA A 92 -1.77 -4.24 -12.68
CA ALA A 92 -2.42 -5.31 -13.42
C ALA A 92 -2.06 -5.27 -14.92
N ALA A 93 -2.09 -4.10 -15.55
CA ALA A 93 -1.70 -3.96 -16.95
C ALA A 93 -0.24 -4.39 -17.21
N VAL A 94 0.68 -4.11 -16.29
CA VAL A 94 2.08 -4.59 -16.39
C VAL A 94 2.14 -6.11 -16.27
N PHE A 95 1.36 -6.72 -15.38
CA PHE A 95 1.31 -8.18 -15.26
C PHE A 95 0.69 -8.83 -16.48
N ASP A 96 -0.41 -8.28 -17.02
CA ASP A 96 -1.03 -8.80 -18.24
C ASP A 96 -0.04 -8.77 -19.40
N ALA A 97 0.66 -7.65 -19.60
CA ALA A 97 1.70 -7.56 -20.65
C ALA A 97 2.86 -8.54 -20.42
N ALA A 98 3.30 -8.73 -19.17
CA ALA A 98 4.43 -9.59 -18.85
C ALA A 98 4.09 -11.10 -18.91
N LEU A 99 2.83 -11.48 -18.67
CA LEU A 99 2.40 -12.88 -18.54
C LEU A 99 1.62 -13.38 -19.76
N CYS A 100 0.79 -12.54 -20.39
CA CYS A 100 -0.08 -12.94 -21.49
C CYS A 100 0.58 -12.76 -22.87
N GLY A 101 1.65 -11.97 -22.96
CA GLY A 101 2.49 -11.82 -24.14
C GLY A 101 1.77 -11.28 -25.37
N ASP A 102 2.00 -10.00 -25.68
CA ASP A 102 2.05 -9.51 -27.06
C ASP A 102 3.52 -9.32 -27.47
#